data_AF-A0A936U4D5-F1
#
_entry.id   AF-A0A936U4D5-F1
#
_cell.length_a   1.000
_cell.length_b   1.000
_cell.length_c   1.000
_cell.angle_alpha   90.00
_cell.angle_beta   90.00
_cell.angle_gamma   90.00
#
_symmetry.space_group_name_H-M   'P 1'
#
loop_
_entity.id
_entity.type
_entity.pdbx_description
1 polymer ?
#
loop_
_entity_poly.entity_id
_entity_poly.type
_entity_poly.pdbx_seq_one_letter_code
_entity_poly.pdbx_strand_id
1 'polypeptide(L)'
;MSAFVVEQPELHLHPHHQVLLARAFAGAAMEERGPMLIVETHSDHLIGEIGRMVSRDELSPERVQILCVDAHPDGGAKIEQATFDEDGYLNNWPVGFLSP
;
A
#
# COMPACT_ATOMS: atom_id res chain seq x y z
N MET A 1 -2.88 -5.94 -20.84
CA MET A 1 -2.71 -5.64 -19.41
C MET A 1 -2.59 -4.13 -19.27
N SER A 2 -3.52 -3.49 -18.58
CA SER A 2 -3.48 -2.05 -18.32
C SER A 2 -2.83 -1.80 -16.96
N ALA A 3 -2.16 -0.65 -16.82
CA ALA A 3 -1.65 -0.16 -15.54
C ALA A 3 -2.31 1.18 -15.23
N PHE A 4 -2.71 1.38 -13.97
CA PHE A 4 -3.08 2.69 -13.45
C PHE A 4 -2.07 3.09 -12.39
N VAL A 5 -1.56 4.30 -12.54
CA VAL A 5 -0.65 4.93 -11.58
C VAL A 5 -1.43 6.06 -10.93
N VAL A 6 -1.49 6.06 -9.60
CA VAL A 6 -2.29 7.00 -8.83
C VAL A 6 -1.41 7.63 -7.77
N GLU A 7 -1.25 8.94 -7.84
CA GLU A 7 -0.48 9.71 -6.87
C GLU A 7 -1.40 10.26 -5.78
N GLN A 8 -1.02 10.00 -4.51
CA GLN A 8 -1.64 10.55 -3.30
C GLN A 8 -3.18 10.54 -3.32
N PRO A 9 -3.84 9.40 -3.61
CA PRO A 9 -5.30 9.36 -3.75
C PRO A 9 -6.03 9.62 -2.43
N GLU A 10 -5.34 9.59 -1.30
CA GLU A 10 -5.85 9.92 0.03
C GLU A 10 -6.03 11.41 0.31
N LEU A 11 -5.48 12.30 -0.53
CA LEU A 11 -5.43 13.74 -0.23
C LEU A 11 -6.83 14.31 -0.01
N HIS A 12 -7.03 15.02 1.10
CA HIS A 12 -8.31 15.59 1.56
C HIS A 12 -9.44 14.58 1.82
N LEU A 13 -9.17 13.27 1.75
CA LEU A 13 -10.16 12.27 2.14
C LEU A 13 -10.17 12.11 3.65
N HIS A 14 -11.38 12.03 4.19
CA HIS A 14 -11.59 11.56 5.55
C HIS A 14 -10.97 10.15 5.71
N PRO A 15 -10.32 9.82 6.84
CA PRO A 15 -9.70 8.50 7.08
C PRO A 15 -10.57 7.31 6.68
N HIS A 16 -11.86 7.36 7.01
CA HIS A 16 -12.83 6.33 6.62
C HIS A 16 -12.88 6.08 5.10
N HIS A 17 -12.78 7.13 4.28
CA HIS A 17 -12.79 6.98 2.82
C HIS A 17 -11.47 6.46 2.26
N GLN A 18 -10.35 6.68 2.94
CA GLN A 18 -9.05 6.10 2.56
C GLN A 18 -9.07 4.57 2.74
N VAL A 19 -9.72 4.09 3.78
CA VAL A 19 -10.00 2.66 3.99
C VAL A 19 -10.88 2.08 2.88
N LEU A 20 -11.96 2.77 2.51
CA LEU A 20 -12.81 2.32 1.39
C LEU A 20 -12.06 2.31 0.06
N LEU A 21 -11.15 3.28 -0.14
CA LEU A 21 -10.32 3.37 -1.33
C LEU A 21 -9.33 2.20 -1.42
N ALA A 22 -8.68 1.82 -0.31
CA ALA A 22 -7.83 0.63 -0.24
C ALA A 22 -8.58 -0.63 -0.69
N ARG A 23 -9.80 -0.83 -0.18
CA ARG A 23 -10.67 -1.96 -0.58
C ARG A 23 -11.02 -1.91 -2.06
N ALA A 24 -11.35 -0.73 -2.59
CA ALA A 24 -11.69 -0.57 -4.00
C ALA A 24 -10.51 -0.88 -4.91
N PHE A 25 -9.30 -0.44 -4.56
CA PHE A 25 -8.07 -0.75 -5.28
C PHE A 25 -7.76 -2.25 -5.25
N ALA A 26 -7.76 -2.87 -4.07
CA ALA A 26 -7.53 -4.30 -3.95
C ALA A 26 -8.57 -5.10 -4.77
N GLY A 27 -9.85 -4.74 -4.66
CA GLY A 27 -10.92 -5.35 -5.45
C GLY A 27 -10.68 -5.25 -6.96
N ALA A 28 -10.38 -4.05 -7.46
CA ALA A 28 -10.11 -3.84 -8.88
C ALA A 28 -8.89 -4.63 -9.39
N ALA A 29 -7.81 -4.70 -8.60
CA ALA A 29 -6.60 -5.44 -8.96
C ALA A 29 -6.80 -6.96 -8.95
N MET A 30 -7.76 -7.47 -8.18
CA MET A 30 -8.01 -8.92 -8.06
C MET A 30 -8.89 -9.50 -9.17
N GLU A 31 -9.58 -8.66 -9.95
CA GLU A 31 -10.37 -9.08 -11.12
C GLU A 31 -9.52 -9.86 -12.14
N GLU A 32 -10.10 -10.82 -12.86
CA GLU A 32 -9.38 -11.67 -13.83
C GLU A 32 -8.66 -10.85 -14.92
N ARG A 33 -9.24 -9.70 -15.27
CA ARG A 33 -8.67 -8.71 -16.19
C ARG A 33 -8.44 -7.36 -15.50
N GLY A 34 -8.24 -7.41 -14.18
CA GLY A 34 -7.92 -6.27 -13.34
C GLY A 34 -6.64 -5.57 -13.80
N PRO A 35 -6.54 -4.26 -13.62
CA PRO A 35 -5.31 -3.54 -13.94
C PRO A 35 -4.23 -3.82 -12.90
N MET A 36 -2.98 -3.61 -13.29
CA MET A 36 -1.91 -3.38 -12.33
C MET A 36 -2.11 -2.00 -11.69
N LEU A 37 -2.15 -1.94 -10.36
CA LEU A 37 -2.23 -0.68 -9.63
C LEU A 37 -0.87 -0.33 -9.03
N ILE A 38 -0.43 0.88 -9.29
CA ILE A 38 0.74 1.48 -8.65
C ILE A 38 0.24 2.72 -7.93
N VAL A 39 0.32 2.71 -6.61
CA VAL A 39 -0.27 3.76 -5.76
C VAL A 39 0.84 4.36 -4.91
N GLU A 40 1.06 5.66 -5.04
CA GLU A 40 1.86 6.43 -4.09
C GLU A 40 0.94 6.90 -2.97
N THR A 41 1.31 6.63 -1.72
CA THR A 41 0.52 7.03 -0.56
C THR A 41 1.39 7.28 0.67
N HIS A 42 0.95 8.22 1.51
CA HIS A 42 1.43 8.46 2.86
C HIS A 42 0.37 8.10 3.92
N SER A 43 -0.69 7.39 3.52
CA SER A 43 -1.79 7.03 4.41
C SER A 43 -1.50 5.75 5.19
N ASP A 44 -1.41 5.88 6.52
CA ASP A 44 -1.40 4.75 7.44
C ASP A 44 -2.71 3.96 7.37
N HIS A 45 -3.84 4.64 7.13
CA HIS A 45 -5.14 4.02 6.96
C HIS A 45 -5.24 3.15 5.70
N LEU A 46 -4.64 3.57 4.59
CA LEU A 46 -4.65 2.80 3.33
C LEU A 46 -3.78 1.55 3.49
N ILE A 47 -2.53 1.72 3.91
CA ILE A 47 -1.61 0.59 4.13
C ILE A 47 -2.14 -0.37 5.20
N GLY A 48 -2.64 0.17 6.31
CA GLY A 48 -3.22 -0.62 7.39
C GLY A 48 -4.44 -1.42 6.96
N GLU A 49 -5.29 -0.85 6.10
CA GLU A 49 -6.43 -1.58 5.56
C GLU A 49 -6.01 -2.73 4.63
N ILE A 50 -4.96 -2.54 3.82
CA ILE A 50 -4.41 -3.64 3.01
C ILE A 50 -3.91 -4.78 3.92
N GLY A 51 -3.14 -4.47 4.97
CA GLY A 51 -2.72 -5.48 5.96
C GLY A 51 -3.92 -6.16 6.63
N ARG A 52 -4.96 -5.41 6.97
CA ARG A 52 -6.20 -5.96 7.52
C ARG A 52 -6.95 -6.86 6.53
N MET A 53 -6.87 -6.60 5.23
CA MET A 53 -7.45 -7.49 4.21
C MET A 53 -6.65 -8.80 4.12
N VAL A 54 -5.32 -8.72 4.19
CA VAL A 54 -4.44 -9.90 4.26
C VAL A 54 -4.79 -10.75 5.49
N SER A 55 -4.90 -10.14 6.67
CA SER A 55 -5.22 -10.87 7.92
C SER A 55 -6.60 -11.54 7.94
N ARG A 56 -7.49 -11.17 7.02
CA ARG A 56 -8.82 -11.78 6.85
C ARG A 56 -8.90 -12.74 5.68
N ASP A 57 -7.76 -13.07 5.05
CA ASP A 57 -7.68 -13.90 3.84
C ASP A 57 -8.51 -13.31 2.67
N GLU A 58 -8.72 -11.99 2.68
CA GLU A 58 -9.42 -11.24 1.60
C GLU A 58 -8.47 -10.89 0.45
N LEU A 59 -7.14 -10.93 0.68
CA LEU A 59 -6.09 -10.57 -0.26
C LEU A 59 -4.82 -11.36 0.08
N SER A 60 -4.25 -12.09 -0.86
CA SER A 60 -2.99 -12.80 -0.60
C SER A 60 -1.81 -11.80 -0.53
N PRO A 61 -0.89 -11.96 0.43
CA PRO A 61 0.24 -11.04 0.60
C PRO A 61 1.16 -11.01 -0.62
N GLU A 62 1.24 -12.09 -1.40
CA GLU A 62 2.01 -12.16 -2.64
C GLU A 62 1.45 -11.28 -3.76
N ARG A 63 0.19 -10.83 -3.65
CA ARG A 63 -0.41 -9.87 -4.58
C ARG A 63 -0.09 -8.42 -4.24
N VAL A 64 0.67 -8.18 -3.17
CA VAL A 64 1.01 -6.84 -2.70
C VAL A 64 2.53 -6.67 -2.59
N GLN A 65 3.04 -5.58 -3.15
CA GLN A 65 4.41 -5.13 -2.94
C GLN A 65 4.39 -3.72 -2.38
N ILE A 66 5.16 -3.48 -1.33
CA ILE A 66 5.34 -2.16 -0.76
C ILE A 66 6.79 -1.74 -0.98
N LEU A 67 6.96 -0.55 -1.56
CA LEU A 67 8.24 0.10 -1.72
C LEU A 67 8.25 1.35 -0.85
N CYS A 68 9.03 1.33 0.22
CA CYS A 68 9.28 2.47 1.07
C CYS A 68 10.38 3.31 0.44
N VAL A 69 10.10 4.59 0.17
CA VAL A 69 11.01 5.50 -0.51
C VAL A 69 11.40 6.62 0.44
N ASP A 70 12.69 6.69 0.77
CA ASP A 70 13.29 7.69 1.66
C ASP A 70 14.38 8.50 0.95
N ALA A 71 14.72 9.66 1.50
CA ALA A 71 15.86 10.43 1.03
C ALA A 71 17.19 9.74 1.42
N HIS A 72 18.09 9.58 0.45
CA HIS A 72 19.43 9.07 0.73
C HIS A 72 20.35 10.21 1.24
N PRO A 73 21.21 10.00 2.27
CA PRO A 73 22.09 11.03 2.81
C PRO A 73 23.01 11.70 1.78
N ASP A 74 23.46 10.93 0.79
CA ASP A 74 24.36 11.41 -0.28
C ASP A 74 23.61 12.01 -1.49
N GLY A 75 22.29 12.23 -1.36
CA GLY A 75 21.40 12.63 -2.44
C GLY A 75 20.77 11.42 -3.17
N GLY A 76 19.59 11.64 -3.76
CA GLY A 76 18.80 10.58 -4.40
C GLY A 76 17.83 9.87 -3.43
N ALA A 77 17.26 8.75 -3.89
CA ALA A 77 16.27 7.98 -3.14
C ALA A 77 16.86 6.65 -2.65
N LYS A 78 16.62 6.32 -1.38
CA LYS A 78 16.80 4.99 -0.81
C LYS A 78 15.46 4.27 -0.91
N ILE A 79 15.44 3.10 -1.55
CA ILE A 79 14.22 2.29 -1.68
C ILE A 79 14.43 1.00 -0.89
N GLU A 80 13.52 0.74 0.05
CA GLU A 80 13.46 -0.50 0.82
C GLU A 80 12.13 -1.20 0.55
N GLN A 81 12.16 -2.53 0.47
CA GLN A 81 10.95 -3.30 0.24
C GLN A 81 10.38 -3.78 1.58
N ALA A 82 9.10 -3.48 1.79
CA ALA A 82 8.30 -4.06 2.86
C ALA A 82 7.29 -5.06 2.28
N THR A 83 6.88 -6.02 3.09
CA THR A 83 5.92 -7.06 2.72
C THR A 83 4.96 -7.34 3.86
N PHE A 84 3.78 -7.88 3.56
CA PHE A 84 2.90 -8.43 4.58
C PHE A 84 3.26 -9.90 4.86
N ASP A 85 3.14 -10.34 6.12
CA ASP A 85 3.02 -11.77 6.43
C ASP A 85 1.56 -12.25 6.30
N GLU A 86 1.32 -13.54 6.56
CA GLU A 86 0.00 -14.18 6.51
C GLU A 86 -1.00 -13.56 7.51
N ASP A 87 -0.51 -12.98 8.60
CA ASP A 87 -1.32 -12.31 9.63
C ASP A 87 -1.58 -10.82 9.30
N GLY A 88 -1.07 -10.33 8.16
CA GLY A 88 -1.24 -8.97 7.70
C GLY A 88 -0.35 -7.94 8.40
N TYR A 89 0.69 -8.38 9.11
CA TYR A 89 1.70 -7.49 9.69
C TYR A 89 2.79 -7.13 8.67
N LEU A 90 3.31 -5.92 8.78
CA LEU A 90 4.39 -5.43 7.93
C LEU A 90 5.75 -5.93 8.41
N ASN A 91 6.47 -6.58 7.50
CA ASN A 91 7.87 -6.92 7.63
C ASN A 91 8.75 -5.87 6.93
N ASN A 92 9.93 -5.61 7.49
CA ASN A 92 10.90 -4.63 6.97
C ASN A 92 10.33 -3.21 6.81
N TRP A 93 9.35 -2.85 7.66
CA TRP A 93 8.80 -1.50 7.70
C TRP A 93 9.78 -0.52 8.37
N PRO A 94 10.11 0.61 7.74
CA PRO A 94 11.01 1.58 8.33
C PRO A 94 10.43 2.16 9.62
N VAL A 95 11.22 2.10 10.69
CA VAL A 95 10.83 2.64 11.99
C VAL A 95 10.57 4.14 11.86
N GLY A 96 9.39 4.59 12.27
CA GLY A 96 9.03 6.01 12.23
C GLY A 96 8.51 6.52 10.89
N PHE A 97 8.35 5.68 9.86
CA PHE A 97 7.97 6.12 8.50
C PHE A 97 6.68 6.95 8.43
N LEU A 98 5.69 6.64 9.27
CA LEU A 98 4.43 7.40 9.40
C LEU A 98 4.26 8.02 10.79
N SER A 99 5.35 8.12 11.56
CA SER A 99 5.33 8.79 12.86
C SER A 99 5.51 10.31 12.66
N PRO A 100 4.76 11.14 13.39
CA PRO A 100 4.84 12.59 13.29
C PRO A 100 6.19 13.18 13.79
#